data_AF-A0A163LVR9-F1
#
_entry.id   AF-A0A163LVR9-F1
#
_cell.length_a   1.000
_cell.length_b   1.000
_cell.length_c   1.000
_cell.angle_alpha   90.00
_cell.angle_beta   90.00
_cell.angle_gamma   90.00
#
_symmetry.space_group_name_H-M   'P 1'
#
loop_
_entity.id
_entity.type
_entity.pdbx_description
1 polymer ?
#
loop_
_entity_poly.entity_id
_entity_poly.type
_entity_poly.pdbx_seq_one_letter_code
_entity_poly.pdbx_strand_id
1 'polypeptide(L)'
;MSGELTRPVDNGENIHRNRFPTLFEVLSRKTVAPLDLFSFYIYMRDQQRSVDYLDFWLDVSQHLQLCRLYVRRLHRSLVEDTPEIEKASKRSSYMQNFDDAGEGPSNEKDMDDQRLSAFLRSDRPSRNHSPQNSQGSNQSHELPRPSFGITPGDSSSPGQLSSNDHSQPRREDLRASAEKILYTYLLPGSEREIIIPQSILNDVQNAIEGPEQRSDPELFDQAKDYVFQAMERDAYPGFLQNKGLGNLVPQSMMIRLIVGLISFFAAVWAAFVLIFLDKSRAIRCWLILPFFVAIYLIITHQYMLDPLIALAGYSEYTLFDFNKIREKFVQKTLTRRAITVLVLFVIVLTAVCCLFIFVPGKRL
;
A
#
# COMPACT_ATOMS: atom_id res chain seq x y z
N MET A 1 25.40 -42.39 -22.64
CA MET A 1 24.19 -42.24 -21.80
C MET A 1 24.49 -41.18 -20.77
N SER A 2 24.19 -39.95 -21.16
CA SER A 2 24.46 -38.73 -20.41
C SER A 2 23.30 -38.52 -19.43
N GLY A 3 23.58 -38.60 -18.13
CA GLY A 3 22.60 -38.33 -17.10
C GLY A 3 22.43 -36.81 -16.94
N GLU A 4 21.30 -36.30 -17.39
CA GLU A 4 20.84 -34.93 -17.17
C GLU A 4 20.57 -34.73 -15.68
N LEU A 5 21.44 -33.96 -15.02
CA LEU A 5 21.25 -33.50 -13.64
C LEU A 5 20.27 -32.33 -13.68
N THR A 6 18.99 -32.61 -13.48
CA THR A 6 17.95 -31.59 -13.30
C THR A 6 18.27 -30.76 -12.06
N ARG A 7 18.62 -29.47 -12.28
CA ARG A 7 18.71 -28.47 -11.22
C ARG A 7 17.32 -28.25 -10.61
N PRO A 8 17.19 -28.09 -9.28
CA PRO A 8 15.93 -27.63 -8.72
C PRO A 8 15.71 -26.19 -9.21
N VAL A 9 14.55 -25.97 -9.82
CA VAL A 9 14.00 -24.64 -10.05
C VAL A 9 13.71 -24.07 -8.67
N ASP A 10 14.46 -23.04 -8.29
CA ASP A 10 14.19 -22.25 -7.09
C ASP A 10 12.88 -21.49 -7.31
N ASN A 11 11.77 -22.17 -7.01
CA ASN A 11 10.46 -21.55 -6.91
C ASN A 11 10.50 -20.68 -5.66
N GLY A 12 10.76 -19.38 -5.86
CA GLY A 12 10.89 -18.35 -4.84
C GLY A 12 10.12 -18.69 -3.57
N GLU A 13 10.89 -19.07 -2.54
CA GLU A 13 10.35 -19.46 -1.25
C GLU A 13 9.41 -18.35 -0.76
N ASN A 14 8.10 -18.63 -0.75
CA ASN A 14 7.18 -17.96 0.13
C ASN A 14 7.61 -18.32 1.55
N ILE A 15 8.61 -17.60 2.07
CA ILE A 15 9.04 -17.67 3.46
C ILE A 15 7.76 -17.45 4.25
N HIS A 16 7.22 -18.52 4.83
CA HIS A 16 6.03 -18.48 5.66
C HIS A 16 6.36 -17.66 6.91
N ARG A 17 6.18 -16.34 6.81
CA ARG A 17 6.46 -15.41 7.89
C ARG A 17 5.42 -15.64 8.97
N ASN A 18 5.83 -16.22 10.10
CA ASN A 18 4.99 -16.35 11.31
C ASN A 18 4.89 -15.01 12.07
N ARG A 19 4.87 -13.88 11.35
CA ARG A 19 4.80 -12.53 11.91
C ARG A 19 3.98 -11.63 11.00
N PHE A 20 3.51 -10.50 11.54
CA PHE A 20 3.00 -9.42 10.70
C PHE A 20 4.15 -8.84 9.85
N PRO A 21 3.86 -8.42 8.60
CA PRO A 21 4.84 -7.74 7.77
C PRO A 21 5.27 -6.42 8.40
N THR A 22 6.38 -5.87 7.93
CA THR A 22 6.78 -4.49 8.25
C THR A 22 6.18 -3.51 7.24
N LEU A 23 6.12 -2.21 7.57
CA LEU A 23 5.66 -1.21 6.61
C LEU A 23 6.51 -1.25 5.33
N PHE A 24 7.83 -1.40 5.48
CA PHE A 24 8.75 -1.52 4.36
C PHE A 24 8.43 -2.73 3.46
N GLU A 25 8.09 -3.90 4.02
CA GLU A 25 7.67 -5.08 3.24
C GLU A 25 6.39 -4.81 2.43
N VAL A 26 5.45 -4.03 2.99
CA VAL A 26 4.22 -3.62 2.31
C VAL A 26 4.52 -2.65 1.17
N LEU A 27 5.31 -1.61 1.43
CA LEU A 27 5.67 -0.59 0.44
C LEU A 27 6.54 -1.15 -0.71
N SER A 28 7.38 -2.14 -0.42
CA SER A 28 8.17 -2.89 -1.42
C SER A 28 7.36 -3.94 -2.19
N ARG A 29 6.03 -4.01 -1.99
CA ARG A 29 5.12 -4.95 -2.67
C ARG A 29 5.49 -6.43 -2.45
N LYS A 30 6.08 -6.75 -1.30
CA LYS A 30 6.48 -8.13 -0.91
C LYS A 30 5.40 -8.88 -0.14
N THR A 31 4.21 -8.31 0.00
CA THR A 31 3.11 -8.84 0.81
C THR A 31 1.86 -9.11 -0.04
N VAL A 32 0.96 -9.92 0.50
CA VAL A 32 -0.30 -10.32 -0.16
C VAL A 32 -1.52 -9.91 0.67
N ALA A 33 -2.69 -9.88 0.03
CA ALA A 33 -3.97 -9.57 0.67
C ALA A 33 -4.20 -10.39 1.96
N PRO A 34 -4.73 -9.76 3.03
CA PRO A 34 -5.25 -8.39 3.12
C PRO A 34 -4.21 -7.33 3.56
N LEU A 35 -2.92 -7.67 3.61
CA LEU A 35 -1.86 -6.80 4.10
C LEU A 35 -0.93 -6.31 2.97
N ASP A 36 -1.49 -6.06 1.79
CA ASP A 36 -0.76 -5.57 0.62
C ASP A 36 -0.80 -4.04 0.49
N LEU A 37 0.04 -3.49 -0.39
CA LEU A 37 0.12 -2.05 -0.66
C LEU A 37 -1.23 -1.45 -1.05
N PHE A 38 -2.03 -2.18 -1.83
CA PHE A 38 -3.35 -1.73 -2.25
C PHE A 38 -4.32 -1.60 -1.06
N SER A 39 -4.32 -2.57 -0.14
CA SER A 39 -5.12 -2.48 1.08
C SER A 39 -4.65 -1.33 1.98
N PHE A 40 -3.34 -1.11 2.06
CA PHE A 40 -2.78 0.01 2.80
C PHE A 40 -3.16 1.36 2.19
N TYR A 41 -3.17 1.47 0.86
CA TYR A 41 -3.64 2.67 0.15
C TYR A 41 -5.12 2.98 0.46
N ILE A 42 -6.01 1.98 0.37
CA ILE A 42 -7.42 2.14 0.73
C ILE A 42 -7.56 2.59 2.19
N TYR A 43 -6.79 2.00 3.10
CA TYR A 43 -6.79 2.37 4.51
C TYR A 43 -6.36 3.82 4.75
N MET A 44 -5.26 4.24 4.11
CA MET A 44 -4.74 5.61 4.20
C MET A 44 -5.72 6.64 3.66
N ARG A 45 -6.40 6.32 2.55
CA ARG A 45 -7.42 7.17 1.92
C ARG A 45 -8.70 7.29 2.75
N ASP A 46 -9.28 6.14 3.13
CA ASP A 46 -10.64 6.11 3.66
C ASP A 46 -10.70 6.28 5.19
N GLN A 47 -9.69 5.79 5.90
CA GLN A 47 -9.70 5.73 7.37
C GLN A 47 -8.80 6.79 8.00
N GLN A 48 -7.52 6.83 7.59
CA GLN A 48 -6.56 7.82 8.14
C GLN A 48 -6.67 9.19 7.49
N ARG A 49 -7.24 9.28 6.28
CA ARG A 49 -7.35 10.52 5.48
C ARG A 49 -6.01 11.23 5.31
N SER A 50 -4.95 10.44 5.13
CA SER A 50 -3.57 10.92 5.00
C SER A 50 -2.85 10.26 3.82
N VAL A 51 -3.60 9.92 2.77
CA VAL A 51 -3.09 9.25 1.56
C VAL A 51 -1.95 10.03 0.90
N ASP A 52 -1.92 11.35 1.07
CA ASP A 52 -0.89 12.22 0.50
C ASP A 52 0.53 11.85 0.99
N TYR A 53 0.69 11.34 2.21
CA TYR A 53 1.96 10.82 2.71
C TYR A 53 2.42 9.59 1.92
N LEU A 54 1.48 8.69 1.61
CA LEU A 54 1.78 7.48 0.84
C LEU A 54 2.06 7.82 -0.62
N ASP A 55 1.27 8.71 -1.21
CA ASP A 55 1.47 9.19 -2.59
C ASP A 55 2.82 9.89 -2.74
N PHE A 56 3.18 10.78 -1.81
CA PHE A 56 4.50 11.40 -1.76
C PHE A 56 5.62 10.36 -1.70
N TRP A 57 5.52 9.36 -0.80
CA TRP A 57 6.55 8.33 -0.67
C TRP A 57 6.69 7.49 -1.95
N LEU A 58 5.58 7.19 -2.63
CA LEU A 58 5.56 6.47 -3.90
C LEU A 58 6.15 7.31 -5.04
N ASP A 59 5.82 8.59 -5.12
CA ASP A 59 6.33 9.50 -6.14
C ASP A 59 7.84 9.75 -5.99
N VAL A 60 8.33 9.94 -4.75
CA VAL A 60 9.78 10.02 -4.49
C VAL A 60 10.49 8.72 -4.87
N SER A 61 9.87 7.56 -4.60
CA SER A 61 10.45 6.28 -4.98
C SER A 61 10.49 6.08 -6.51
N GLN A 62 9.52 6.63 -7.25
CA GLN A 62 9.56 6.67 -8.72
C GLN A 62 10.62 7.64 -9.24
N HIS A 63 10.76 8.81 -8.62
CA HIS A 63 11.82 9.77 -8.94
C HIS A 63 13.21 9.13 -8.80
N LEU A 64 13.44 8.39 -7.71
CA LEU A 64 14.67 7.63 -7.50
C LEU A 64 14.95 6.61 -8.62
N GLN A 65 13.92 5.87 -9.04
CA GLN A 65 14.05 4.91 -10.15
C GLN A 65 14.39 5.63 -11.46
N LEU A 66 13.78 6.79 -11.72
CA LEU A 66 14.05 7.62 -12.89
C LEU A 66 15.50 8.14 -12.88
N CYS A 67 16.01 8.61 -11.73
CA CYS A 67 17.41 9.00 -11.57
C CYS A 67 18.37 7.83 -11.85
N ARG A 68 18.07 6.63 -11.33
CA ARG A 68 18.88 5.42 -11.57
C ARG A 68 18.93 5.03 -13.05
N LEU A 69 17.80 5.12 -13.76
CA LEU A 69 17.74 4.85 -15.21
C LEU A 69 18.56 5.87 -16.00
N TYR A 70 18.49 7.15 -15.63
CA TYR A 70 19.28 8.20 -16.26
C TYR A 70 20.78 8.00 -16.06
N VAL A 71 21.24 7.67 -14.84
CA VAL A 71 22.68 7.40 -14.62
C VAL A 71 23.16 6.16 -15.37
N ARG A 72 22.37 5.08 -15.39
CA ARG A 72 22.68 3.89 -16.18
C ARG A 72 22.82 4.21 -17.67
N ARG A 73 21.99 5.11 -18.19
CA ARG A 73 22.09 5.61 -19.58
C ARG A 73 23.40 6.37 -19.80
N LEU A 74 23.73 7.34 -18.93
CA LEU A 74 24.98 8.10 -19.02
C LEU A 74 26.21 7.19 -19.00
N HIS A 75 26.22 6.18 -18.13
CA HIS A 75 27.29 5.20 -18.09
C HIS A 75 27.38 4.38 -19.38
N ARG A 76 26.25 4.02 -19.99
CA ARG A 76 26.23 3.29 -21.26
C ARG A 76 26.76 4.14 -22.41
N SER A 77 26.35 5.41 -22.51
CA SER A 77 26.83 6.31 -23.57
C SER A 77 28.33 6.58 -23.47
N LEU A 78 28.86 6.77 -22.26
CA LEU A 78 30.30 6.98 -22.04
C LEU A 78 31.16 5.78 -22.47
N VAL A 79 30.66 4.55 -22.25
CA VAL A 79 31.34 3.31 -22.66
C VAL A 79 31.29 3.12 -24.18
N GLU A 80 30.20 3.54 -24.83
CA GLU A 80 30.03 3.44 -26.30
C GLU A 80 30.92 4.44 -27.06
N ASP A 81 31.15 5.64 -26.49
CA ASP A 81 32.03 6.67 -27.08
C ASP A 81 33.54 6.38 -26.94
N THR A 82 33.95 5.41 -26.13
CA THR A 82 35.37 5.01 -25.95
C THR A 82 35.65 3.55 -26.35
N PRO A 83 35.65 3.21 -27.65
CA PRO A 83 35.89 1.84 -28.11
C PRO A 83 37.33 1.31 -27.87
N GLU A 84 38.28 2.13 -27.39
CA GLU A 84 39.68 1.73 -27.23
C GLU A 84 40.08 1.15 -25.85
N ILE A 85 39.20 1.17 -24.84
CA ILE A 85 39.55 0.68 -23.47
C ILE A 85 39.23 -0.82 -23.29
N GLU A 86 38.82 -1.52 -24.34
CA GLU A 86 38.42 -2.93 -24.24
C GLU A 86 39.60 -3.89 -23.92
N LYS A 87 40.85 -3.45 -24.11
CA LYS A 87 42.05 -4.27 -23.79
C LYS A 87 42.57 -4.12 -22.35
N ALA A 88 42.11 -3.14 -21.57
CA ALA A 88 42.58 -2.95 -20.18
C ALA A 88 41.59 -3.48 -19.12
N SER A 89 40.32 -3.70 -19.47
CA SER A 89 39.25 -3.98 -18.49
C SER A 89 38.85 -5.47 -18.37
N LYS A 90 39.83 -6.38 -18.38
CA LYS A 90 39.58 -7.77 -17.93
C LYS A 90 39.44 -7.89 -16.40
N ARG A 91 39.26 -6.78 -15.67
CA ARG A 91 39.20 -6.77 -14.20
C ARG A 91 37.89 -6.22 -13.60
N SER A 92 36.88 -5.92 -14.41
CA SER A 92 35.59 -5.36 -13.93
C SER A 92 34.37 -6.22 -14.26
N SER A 93 34.51 -7.55 -14.29
CA SER A 93 33.38 -8.47 -14.44
C SER A 93 32.79 -8.91 -13.09
N TYR A 94 32.53 -7.96 -12.18
CA TYR A 94 31.81 -8.24 -10.92
C TYR A 94 30.50 -7.45 -10.75
N MET A 95 30.01 -6.77 -11.79
CA MET A 95 28.73 -6.02 -11.73
C MET A 95 27.56 -6.73 -12.42
N GLN A 96 27.71 -8.03 -12.68
CA GLN A 96 26.66 -8.85 -13.27
C GLN A 96 26.07 -9.78 -12.20
N ASN A 97 25.24 -9.22 -11.31
CA ASN A 97 24.22 -9.93 -10.51
C ASN A 97 23.51 -8.94 -9.58
N PHE A 98 22.48 -8.24 -10.05
CA PHE A 98 21.54 -7.52 -9.17
C PHE A 98 20.11 -7.50 -9.74
N ASP A 99 19.74 -8.56 -10.44
CA ASP A 99 18.34 -8.95 -10.56
C ASP A 99 18.21 -10.26 -9.76
N ASP A 100 17.55 -10.16 -8.60
CA ASP A 100 17.18 -11.24 -7.67
C ASP A 100 17.98 -11.33 -6.33
N ALA A 101 17.23 -11.70 -5.27
CA ALA A 101 17.60 -11.94 -3.86
C ALA A 101 17.56 -10.75 -2.85
N GLY A 102 16.50 -10.75 -2.03
CA GLY A 102 16.54 -10.56 -0.57
C GLY A 102 17.14 -9.27 0.02
N GLU A 103 16.29 -8.29 0.36
CA GLU A 103 16.71 -7.05 1.06
C GLU A 103 16.94 -7.29 2.56
N GLY A 104 18.22 -7.33 2.96
CA GLY A 104 18.76 -7.09 4.32
C GLY A 104 19.43 -5.70 4.43
N PRO A 105 20.03 -5.32 5.57
CA PRO A 105 20.02 -3.94 6.09
C PRO A 105 20.87 -2.91 5.31
N SER A 106 20.18 -1.86 4.86
CA SER A 106 20.50 -0.44 4.59
C SER A 106 21.87 0.05 4.09
N ASN A 107 23.01 -0.55 4.41
CA ASN A 107 24.30 0.13 4.18
C ASN A 107 24.77 0.15 2.71
N GLU A 108 24.37 -0.81 1.89
CA GLU A 108 24.83 -0.92 0.50
C GLU A 108 24.06 0.00 -0.45
N LYS A 109 22.75 0.20 -0.22
CA LYS A 109 21.91 1.09 -1.06
C LYS A 109 22.18 2.57 -0.81
N ASP A 110 22.42 2.98 0.43
CA ASP A 110 22.74 4.38 0.75
C ASP A 110 24.06 4.78 0.08
N MET A 111 25.05 3.87 0.05
CA MET A 111 26.29 4.07 -0.70
C MET A 111 26.06 4.24 -2.21
N ASP A 112 25.13 3.49 -2.80
CA ASP A 112 24.82 3.58 -4.22
C ASP A 112 24.07 4.87 -4.58
N ASP A 113 23.08 5.27 -3.78
CA ASP A 113 22.30 6.50 -3.99
C ASP A 113 23.16 7.76 -3.73
N GLN A 114 24.11 7.68 -2.80
CA GLN A 114 25.10 8.72 -2.57
C GLN A 114 26.11 8.84 -3.72
N ARG A 115 26.56 7.72 -4.28
CA ARG A 115 27.39 7.70 -5.51
C ARG A 115 26.63 8.24 -6.71
N LEU A 116 25.36 7.89 -6.87
CA LEU A 116 24.47 8.40 -7.91
C LEU A 116 24.32 9.92 -7.79
N SER A 117 24.09 10.43 -6.58
CA SER A 117 23.96 11.86 -6.32
C SER A 117 25.27 12.61 -6.58
N ALA A 118 26.41 12.07 -6.15
CA ALA A 118 27.73 12.64 -6.46
C ALA A 118 27.99 12.71 -7.97
N PHE A 119 27.61 11.68 -8.72
CA PHE A 119 27.74 11.65 -10.17
C PHE A 119 26.87 12.72 -10.86
N LEU A 120 25.60 12.84 -10.47
CA LEU A 120 24.67 13.86 -11.01
C LEU A 120 25.09 15.30 -10.68
N ARG A 121 25.75 15.50 -9.53
CA ARG A 121 26.35 16.79 -9.13
C ARG A 121 27.56 17.14 -10.00
N SER A 122 28.38 16.15 -10.36
CA SER A 122 29.57 16.36 -11.22
C SER A 122 29.24 16.58 -12.69
N ASP A 123 28.06 16.16 -13.15
CA ASP A 123 27.58 16.36 -14.53
C ASP A 123 26.95 17.75 -14.76
N ARG A 124 27.05 18.68 -13.80
CA ARG A 124 26.87 20.10 -14.13
C ARG A 124 28.01 20.49 -15.07
N PRO A 125 27.74 21.13 -16.22
CA PRO A 125 28.81 21.58 -17.10
C PRO A 125 29.63 22.63 -16.37
N SER A 126 30.70 22.21 -15.71
CA SER A 126 31.83 23.05 -15.39
C SER A 126 32.32 23.61 -16.72
N ARG A 127 31.92 24.86 -16.92
CA ARG A 127 32.23 25.76 -18.01
C ARG A 127 33.75 25.92 -18.11
N ASN A 128 34.42 24.93 -18.69
CA ASN A 128 35.79 24.97 -19.20
C ASN A 128 35.99 23.71 -20.03
N HIS A 129 35.52 23.74 -21.28
CA HIS A 129 36.15 23.17 -22.47
C HIS A 129 35.17 23.34 -23.63
N SER A 130 35.35 24.41 -24.41
CA SER A 130 34.76 24.50 -25.75
C SER A 130 35.46 23.47 -26.65
N PRO A 131 34.74 22.93 -27.63
CA PRO A 131 34.97 23.43 -28.97
C PRO A 131 33.69 23.89 -29.65
N GLN A 132 33.88 24.88 -30.53
CA GLN A 132 32.88 25.46 -31.40
C GLN A 132 32.21 24.42 -32.30
N ASN A 133 30.93 24.67 -32.62
CA ASN A 133 30.43 24.94 -33.97
C ASN A 133 29.07 24.24 -34.22
N SER A 134 28.00 25.02 -34.37
CA SER A 134 27.12 25.00 -35.55
C SER A 134 25.82 25.79 -35.29
N GLN A 135 25.35 26.38 -36.38
CA GLN A 135 24.29 27.35 -36.50
C GLN A 135 22.91 26.69 -36.64
N GLY A 136 21.88 27.35 -36.10
CA GLY A 136 20.60 27.59 -36.77
C GLY A 136 19.57 26.44 -36.83
N SER A 137 18.43 26.63 -36.14
CA SER A 137 17.15 26.95 -36.80
C SER A 137 16.00 27.05 -35.80
N ASN A 138 15.15 28.06 -36.04
CA ASN A 138 13.85 28.28 -35.39
C ASN A 138 12.85 27.20 -35.82
N GLN A 139 12.03 26.72 -34.89
CA GLN A 139 10.59 26.52 -35.11
C GLN A 139 9.83 26.30 -33.80
N SER A 140 8.89 27.20 -33.55
CA SER A 140 7.79 27.09 -32.59
C SER A 140 6.72 26.12 -33.13
N HIS A 141 6.19 25.22 -32.29
CA HIS A 141 4.74 24.97 -32.13
C HIS A 141 4.46 23.87 -31.09
N GLU A 142 3.51 24.20 -30.20
CA GLU A 142 2.46 23.37 -29.58
C GLU A 142 2.81 22.18 -28.65
N LEU A 143 2.40 22.37 -27.38
CA LEU A 143 2.29 21.39 -26.31
C LEU A 143 1.07 20.47 -26.52
N PRO A 144 1.23 19.14 -26.45
CA PRO A 144 0.13 18.25 -26.10
C PRO A 144 0.26 17.80 -24.64
N ARG A 145 -0.72 18.20 -23.84
CA ARG A 145 -1.03 17.68 -22.51
C ARG A 145 -1.43 16.19 -22.61
N PRO A 146 -0.84 15.25 -21.86
CA PRO A 146 -1.42 13.92 -21.71
C PRO A 146 -2.24 13.89 -20.41
N SER A 147 -3.55 14.00 -20.58
CA SER A 147 -4.55 13.50 -19.63
C SER A 147 -5.02 12.15 -20.13
N PHE A 148 -4.85 11.06 -19.39
CA PHE A 148 -5.68 9.88 -19.63
C PHE A 148 -6.04 9.13 -18.35
N GLY A 149 -7.36 9.11 -18.13
CA GLY A 149 -8.07 8.22 -17.24
C GLY A 149 -8.32 6.85 -17.87
N ILE A 150 -8.94 6.02 -17.05
CA ILE A 150 -9.07 4.57 -17.16
C ILE A 150 -10.34 4.21 -17.94
N THR A 151 -10.24 3.39 -18.98
CA THR A 151 -11.30 2.44 -19.41
C THR A 151 -10.72 1.26 -20.20
N PRO A 152 -11.21 0.02 -20.00
CA PRO A 152 -10.80 -1.15 -20.76
C PRO A 152 -11.85 -1.55 -21.82
N GLY A 153 -11.41 -2.02 -22.98
CA GLY A 153 -12.28 -2.76 -23.90
C GLY A 153 -11.91 -2.72 -25.37
N ASP A 154 -11.42 -3.86 -25.83
CA ASP A 154 -11.70 -4.47 -27.13
C ASP A 154 -10.84 -4.17 -28.38
N SER A 155 -10.96 -5.11 -29.30
CA SER A 155 -9.91 -5.71 -30.12
C SER A 155 -9.92 -5.22 -31.58
N SER A 156 -8.75 -5.30 -32.24
CA SER A 156 -8.50 -5.61 -33.67
C SER A 156 -7.92 -4.53 -34.60
N SER A 157 -6.85 -4.95 -35.29
CA SER A 157 -6.26 -4.48 -36.58
C SER A 157 -4.84 -3.89 -36.54
N PRO A 158 -4.03 -4.12 -37.60
CA PRO A 158 -2.67 -4.65 -37.44
C PRO A 158 -1.55 -3.80 -38.05
N GLY A 159 -0.33 -4.07 -37.59
CA GLY A 159 0.90 -3.87 -38.35
C GLY A 159 1.49 -2.47 -38.29
N GLN A 160 2.49 -2.28 -37.42
CA GLN A 160 3.66 -1.49 -37.79
C GLN A 160 4.91 -1.97 -37.03
N LEU A 161 5.93 -2.16 -37.85
CA LEU A 161 7.26 -2.68 -37.59
C LEU A 161 8.07 -1.64 -36.81
N SER A 162 8.68 -2.09 -35.70
CA SER A 162 9.94 -1.59 -35.16
C SER A 162 10.17 -0.07 -35.05
N SER A 163 9.85 0.49 -33.88
CA SER A 163 10.56 1.64 -33.32
C SER A 163 10.90 1.33 -31.85
N ASN A 164 12.15 0.95 -31.62
CA ASN A 164 12.71 0.67 -30.30
C ASN A 164 13.03 1.97 -29.51
N ASP A 165 12.23 3.02 -29.71
CA ASP A 165 12.51 4.40 -29.27
C ASP A 165 11.40 4.94 -28.35
N HIS A 166 11.07 4.19 -27.30
CA HIS A 166 10.18 4.66 -26.24
C HIS A 166 11.01 5.19 -25.06
N SER A 167 11.11 6.53 -25.02
CA SER A 167 11.38 7.39 -23.85
C SER A 167 12.66 7.10 -23.06
N GLN A 168 13.81 7.47 -23.60
CA GLN A 168 15.03 7.60 -22.79
C GLN A 168 14.91 8.82 -21.86
N PRO A 169 15.08 8.67 -20.53
CA PRO A 169 14.94 9.77 -19.59
C PRO A 169 16.01 10.84 -19.82
N ARG A 170 15.60 12.10 -19.85
CA ARG A 170 16.47 13.27 -20.01
C ARG A 170 16.61 14.04 -18.69
N ARG A 171 17.60 14.93 -18.60
CA ARG A 171 17.83 15.74 -17.40
C ARG A 171 16.65 16.64 -17.09
N GLU A 172 15.94 17.10 -18.11
CA GLU A 172 14.72 17.89 -17.99
C GLU A 172 13.59 17.09 -17.33
N ASP A 173 13.51 15.78 -17.57
CA ASP A 173 12.51 14.90 -16.97
C ASP A 173 12.77 14.69 -15.46
N LEU A 174 14.05 14.59 -15.06
CA LEU A 174 14.43 14.54 -13.64
C LEU A 174 14.01 15.81 -12.93
N ARG A 175 14.32 16.96 -13.53
CA ARG A 175 13.98 18.27 -13.00
C ARG A 175 12.46 18.45 -12.88
N ALA A 176 11.72 18.16 -13.95
CA ALA A 176 10.26 18.26 -13.97
C ALA A 176 9.62 17.35 -12.92
N SER A 177 10.18 16.15 -12.70
CA SER A 177 9.74 15.25 -11.64
C SER A 177 9.99 15.83 -10.25
N ALA A 178 11.16 16.43 -10.00
CA ALA A 178 11.49 17.03 -8.71
C ALA A 178 10.61 18.26 -8.40
N GLU A 179 10.43 19.15 -9.39
CA GLU A 179 9.54 20.32 -9.27
C GLU A 179 8.09 19.90 -9.04
N LYS A 180 7.61 18.87 -9.76
CA LYS A 180 6.26 18.33 -9.54
C LYS A 180 6.07 17.86 -8.09
N ILE A 181 7.02 17.09 -7.55
CA ILE A 181 6.93 16.59 -6.17
C ILE A 181 6.91 17.75 -5.17
N LEU A 182 7.78 18.76 -5.37
CA LEU A 182 7.81 19.97 -4.54
C LEU A 182 6.47 20.71 -4.55
N TYR A 183 5.93 21.01 -5.73
CA TYR A 183 4.72 21.81 -5.87
C TYR A 183 3.44 21.07 -5.48
N THR A 184 3.40 19.75 -5.61
CA THR A 184 2.22 18.96 -5.25
C THR A 184 2.12 18.71 -3.75
N TYR A 185 3.23 18.45 -3.05
CA TYR A 185 3.19 17.98 -1.66
C TYR A 185 3.88 18.88 -0.64
N LEU A 186 4.89 19.64 -1.02
CA LEU A 186 5.78 20.31 -0.06
C LEU A 186 5.56 21.82 0.03
N LEU A 187 5.02 22.46 -1.01
CA LEU A 187 4.77 23.89 -0.98
C LEU A 187 3.55 24.24 -0.09
N PRO A 188 3.63 25.29 0.75
CA PRO A 188 2.50 25.74 1.54
C PRO A 188 1.29 26.11 0.66
N GLY A 189 0.11 25.58 0.98
CA GLY A 189 -1.11 25.79 0.19
C GLY A 189 -1.21 24.92 -1.06
N SER A 190 -0.35 23.90 -1.21
CA SER A 190 -0.50 22.88 -2.24
C SER A 190 -1.74 22.00 -1.98
N GLU A 191 -2.31 21.45 -3.06
CA GLU A 191 -3.54 20.64 -2.98
C GLU A 191 -3.40 19.38 -2.12
N ARG A 192 -2.17 18.86 -1.98
CA ARG A 192 -1.83 17.65 -1.24
C ARG A 192 -0.70 17.90 -0.25
N GLU A 193 -0.72 19.07 0.39
CA GLU A 193 0.30 19.50 1.34
C GLU A 193 0.50 18.47 2.47
N ILE A 194 1.72 17.96 2.61
CA ILE A 194 2.12 17.08 3.72
C ILE A 194 2.78 17.89 4.85
N ILE A 195 2.56 17.47 6.10
CA ILE A 195 3.09 18.18 7.27
C ILE A 195 4.42 17.56 7.66
N ILE A 196 5.51 18.25 7.30
CA ILE A 196 6.87 17.87 7.70
C ILE A 196 7.60 19.07 8.36
N PRO A 197 8.69 18.84 9.11
CA PRO A 197 9.44 19.91 9.76
C PRO A 197 9.95 20.96 8.76
N GLN A 198 9.81 22.23 9.13
CA GLN A 198 10.18 23.36 8.27
C GLN A 198 11.65 23.37 7.87
N SER A 199 12.54 22.79 8.69
CA SER A 199 13.96 22.63 8.32
C SER A 199 14.11 21.80 7.05
N ILE A 200 13.43 20.65 6.98
CA ILE A 200 13.50 19.74 5.83
C ILE A 200 12.87 20.40 4.59
N LEU A 201 11.75 21.11 4.76
CA LEU A 201 11.10 21.82 3.66
C LEU A 201 12.02 22.89 3.05
N ASN A 202 12.60 23.74 3.90
CA ASN A 202 13.48 24.80 3.45
C ASN A 202 14.72 24.22 2.75
N ASP A 203 15.27 23.11 3.24
CA ASP A 203 16.42 22.45 2.61
C ASP A 203 16.07 21.93 1.20
N VAL A 204 14.92 21.25 1.05
CA VAL A 204 14.45 20.75 -0.26
C VAL A 204 14.11 21.90 -1.20
N GLN A 205 13.41 22.93 -0.72
CA GLN A 205 13.03 24.10 -1.51
C GLN A 205 14.26 24.86 -2.00
N ASN A 206 15.22 25.16 -1.12
CA ASN A 206 16.46 25.83 -1.50
C ASN A 206 17.30 25.00 -2.46
N ALA A 207 17.26 23.67 -2.36
CA ALA A 207 17.98 22.79 -3.28
C ALA A 207 17.37 22.80 -4.69
N ILE A 208 16.04 22.86 -4.83
CA ILE A 208 15.33 22.84 -6.12
C ILE A 208 15.25 24.24 -6.75
N GLU A 209 14.81 25.25 -5.99
CA GLU A 209 14.57 26.61 -6.49
C GLU A 209 15.82 27.50 -6.43
N GLY A 210 16.82 27.11 -5.64
CA GLY A 210 18.08 27.83 -5.53
C GLY A 210 18.91 27.81 -6.82
N PRO A 211 20.08 28.49 -6.82
CA PRO A 211 20.96 28.62 -7.99
C PRO A 211 21.48 27.28 -8.51
N GLU A 212 21.42 26.27 -7.66
CA GLU A 212 21.90 24.92 -7.91
C GLU A 212 20.92 24.07 -8.72
N GLN A 213 19.60 24.26 -8.58
CA GLN A 213 18.59 23.49 -9.32
C GLN A 213 18.86 21.97 -9.27
N ARG A 214 18.96 21.45 -8.04
CA ARG A 214 19.28 20.04 -7.77
C ARG A 214 18.11 19.12 -8.17
N SER A 215 18.47 17.91 -8.60
CA SER A 215 17.51 16.88 -9.07
C SER A 215 18.09 15.47 -8.83
N ASP A 216 18.96 15.37 -7.83
CA ASP A 216 19.63 14.14 -7.41
C ASP A 216 18.77 13.34 -6.42
N PRO A 217 18.95 12.01 -6.36
CA PRO A 217 18.27 11.13 -5.41
C PRO A 217 18.26 11.61 -3.96
N GLU A 218 19.39 12.08 -3.45
CA GLU A 218 19.59 12.50 -2.05
C GLU A 218 18.69 13.68 -1.63
N LEU A 219 18.12 14.40 -2.60
CA LEU A 219 17.29 15.58 -2.38
C LEU A 219 16.12 15.30 -1.43
N PHE A 220 15.49 14.12 -1.54
CA PHE A 220 14.27 13.80 -0.80
C PHE A 220 14.50 12.84 0.37
N ASP A 221 15.73 12.43 0.67
CA ASP A 221 16.00 11.37 1.65
C ASP A 221 15.45 11.71 3.04
N GLN A 222 15.77 12.90 3.57
CA GLN A 222 15.27 13.33 4.88
C GLN A 222 13.74 13.42 4.94
N ALA A 223 13.12 13.93 3.87
CA ALA A 223 11.66 14.05 3.78
C ALA A 223 11.00 12.68 3.68
N LYS A 224 11.56 11.78 2.88
CA LYS A 224 11.10 10.41 2.68
C LYS A 224 11.19 9.59 3.96
N ASP A 225 12.30 9.70 4.70
CA ASP A 225 12.50 9.02 5.98
C ASP A 225 11.52 9.51 7.04
N TYR A 226 11.33 10.83 7.12
CA TYR A 226 10.33 11.41 8.02
C TYR A 226 8.93 10.88 7.71
N VAL A 227 8.52 10.89 6.44
CA VAL A 227 7.21 10.40 6.01
C VAL A 227 7.05 8.91 6.28
N PHE A 228 8.10 8.10 6.04
CA PHE A 228 8.10 6.68 6.38
C PHE A 228 7.86 6.46 7.88
N GLN A 229 8.62 7.16 8.73
CA GLN A 229 8.49 7.07 10.19
C GLN A 229 7.12 7.55 10.68
N ALA A 230 6.58 8.62 10.11
CA ALA A 230 5.25 9.12 10.42
C ALA A 230 4.16 8.08 10.08
N MET A 231 4.22 7.49 8.87
CA MET A 231 3.29 6.42 8.49
C MET A 231 3.44 5.17 9.37
N GLU A 232 4.68 4.78 9.72
CA GLU A 232 4.95 3.62 10.57
C GLU A 232 4.45 3.81 12.00
N ARG A 233 4.56 5.03 12.54
CA ARG A 233 4.12 5.35 13.90
C ARG A 233 2.61 5.53 13.99
N ASP A 234 2.03 6.29 13.06
CA ASP A 234 0.68 6.84 13.24
C ASP A 234 -0.39 6.00 12.50
N ALA A 235 -0.09 5.47 11.31
CA ALA A 235 -1.06 4.77 10.48
C ALA A 235 -0.90 3.24 10.52
N TYR A 236 0.33 2.74 10.48
CA TYR A 236 0.60 1.31 10.32
C TYR A 236 0.05 0.41 11.43
N PRO A 237 0.11 0.80 12.72
CA PRO A 237 -0.45 -0.02 13.79
C PRO A 237 -1.97 -0.18 13.64
N GLY A 238 -2.68 0.89 13.27
CA GLY A 238 -4.11 0.87 13.01
C GLY A 238 -4.48 0.03 11.78
N PHE A 239 -3.65 0.06 10.73
CA PHE A 239 -3.82 -0.79 9.56
C PHE A 239 -3.75 -2.28 9.93
N LEU A 240 -2.75 -2.68 10.71
CA LEU A 240 -2.60 -4.07 11.18
C LEU A 240 -3.76 -4.49 12.09
N GLN A 241 -4.25 -3.60 12.94
CA GLN A 241 -5.44 -3.87 13.76
C GLN A 241 -6.69 -4.09 12.90
N ASN A 242 -6.92 -3.25 11.89
CA ASN A 242 -8.14 -3.32 11.09
C ASN A 242 -8.13 -4.45 10.04
N LYS A 243 -6.98 -4.73 9.41
CA LYS A 243 -6.86 -5.72 8.32
C LYS A 243 -6.14 -7.00 8.71
N GLY A 244 -5.25 -6.95 9.70
CA GLY A 244 -4.52 -8.13 10.19
C GLY A 244 -5.26 -8.85 11.31
N LEU A 245 -6.02 -8.11 12.11
CA LEU A 245 -6.77 -8.61 13.26
C LEU A 245 -8.29 -8.52 13.06
N GLY A 246 -8.79 -7.68 12.16
CA GLY A 246 -10.19 -7.63 11.76
C GLY A 246 -10.40 -8.16 10.34
N ASN A 247 -11.67 -8.41 10.00
CA ASN A 247 -12.07 -8.71 8.61
C ASN A 247 -13.22 -7.81 8.13
N LEU A 248 -13.56 -6.77 8.90
CA LEU A 248 -14.64 -5.83 8.63
C LEU A 248 -14.11 -4.41 8.46
N VAL A 249 -14.80 -3.63 7.63
CA VAL A 249 -14.52 -2.21 7.43
C VAL A 249 -15.26 -1.38 8.50
N PRO A 250 -14.71 -0.22 8.95
CA PRO A 250 -15.37 0.63 9.96
C PRO A 250 -16.83 0.97 9.68
N GLN A 251 -17.18 1.24 8.42
CA GLN A 251 -18.56 1.53 8.02
C GLN A 251 -19.50 0.34 8.29
N SER A 252 -19.10 -0.86 7.89
CA SER A 252 -19.87 -2.09 8.11
C SER A 252 -20.00 -2.40 9.60
N MET A 253 -18.97 -2.14 10.41
CA MET A 253 -19.05 -2.28 11.87
C MET A 253 -20.12 -1.35 12.46
N MET A 254 -20.16 -0.08 12.05
CA MET A 254 -21.15 0.88 12.54
C MET A 254 -22.58 0.49 12.16
N ILE A 255 -22.81 0.04 10.92
CA ILE A 255 -24.13 -0.43 10.48
C ILE A 255 -24.57 -1.63 11.31
N ARG A 256 -23.68 -2.61 11.50
CA ARG A 256 -23.96 -3.80 12.32
C ARG A 256 -24.30 -3.42 13.76
N LEU A 257 -23.59 -2.45 14.35
CA LEU A 257 -23.91 -1.96 15.69
C LEU A 257 -25.33 -1.37 15.75
N ILE A 258 -25.68 -0.46 14.83
CA ILE A 258 -26.99 0.19 14.81
C ILE A 258 -28.11 -0.83 14.66
N VAL A 259 -28.00 -1.72 13.66
CA VAL A 259 -28.99 -2.77 13.42
C VAL A 259 -29.05 -3.74 14.60
N GLY A 260 -27.91 -4.09 15.18
CA GLY A 260 -27.81 -4.95 16.36
C GLY A 260 -28.52 -4.36 17.57
N LEU A 261 -28.34 -3.06 17.85
CA LEU A 261 -29.00 -2.37 18.97
C LEU A 261 -30.51 -2.24 18.77
N ILE A 262 -30.96 -1.89 17.55
CA ILE A 262 -32.39 -1.82 17.23
C ILE A 262 -33.04 -3.20 17.38
N SER A 263 -32.38 -4.24 16.84
CA SER A 263 -32.85 -5.63 16.96
C SER A 263 -32.85 -6.10 18.41
N PHE A 264 -31.85 -5.71 19.21
CA PHE A 264 -31.80 -6.04 20.63
C PHE A 264 -32.96 -5.42 21.41
N PHE A 265 -33.22 -4.14 21.18
CA PHE A 265 -34.35 -3.44 21.79
C PHE A 265 -35.68 -4.10 21.42
N ALA A 266 -35.89 -4.40 20.13
CA ALA A 266 -37.10 -5.07 19.65
C ALA A 266 -37.24 -6.49 20.26
N ALA A 267 -36.14 -7.24 20.39
CA ALA A 267 -36.13 -8.57 20.99
C ALA A 267 -36.55 -8.53 22.46
N VAL A 268 -35.96 -7.61 23.24
CA VAL A 268 -36.29 -7.41 24.66
C VAL A 268 -37.73 -6.94 24.83
N TRP A 269 -38.19 -6.00 23.99
CA TRP A 269 -39.58 -5.53 24.02
C TRP A 269 -40.57 -6.66 23.72
N ALA A 270 -40.35 -7.43 22.66
CA ALA A 270 -41.17 -8.60 22.32
C ALA A 270 -41.15 -9.64 23.45
N ALA A 271 -39.99 -9.86 24.08
CA ALA A 271 -39.87 -10.78 25.20
C ALA A 271 -40.75 -10.37 26.38
N PHE A 272 -40.71 -9.09 26.77
CA PHE A 272 -41.58 -8.57 27.83
C PHE A 272 -43.06 -8.68 27.47
N VAL A 273 -43.45 -8.36 26.24
CA VAL A 273 -44.85 -8.52 25.78
C VAL A 273 -45.31 -9.97 25.92
N LEU A 274 -44.50 -10.95 25.50
CA LEU A 274 -44.86 -12.36 25.62
C LEU A 274 -44.90 -12.87 27.06
N ILE A 275 -44.05 -12.34 27.94
CA ILE A 275 -44.05 -12.64 29.38
C ILE A 275 -45.31 -12.06 30.05
N PHE A 276 -45.66 -10.81 29.76
CA PHE A 276 -46.83 -10.14 30.34
C PHE A 276 -48.16 -10.63 29.77
N LEU A 277 -48.19 -11.15 28.54
CA LEU A 277 -49.36 -11.83 27.99
C LEU A 277 -49.47 -13.30 28.44
N ASP A 278 -48.58 -13.76 29.31
CA ASP A 278 -48.49 -15.12 29.82
C ASP A 278 -48.55 -16.18 28.70
N LYS A 279 -47.83 -15.94 27.61
CA LYS A 279 -47.74 -16.90 26.50
C LYS A 279 -46.93 -18.12 26.90
N SER A 280 -47.26 -19.27 26.31
CA SER A 280 -46.56 -20.54 26.57
C SER A 280 -45.08 -20.47 26.21
N ARG A 281 -44.25 -21.29 26.86
CA ARG A 281 -42.80 -21.36 26.61
C ARG A 281 -42.47 -21.68 25.16
N ALA A 282 -43.29 -22.49 24.49
CA ALA A 282 -43.12 -22.82 23.07
C ALA A 282 -43.21 -21.58 22.16
N ILE A 283 -44.11 -20.64 22.46
CA ILE A 283 -44.22 -19.38 21.71
C ILE A 283 -43.00 -18.49 22.01
N ARG A 284 -42.55 -18.46 23.27
CA ARG A 284 -41.35 -17.70 23.68
C ARG A 284 -40.06 -18.20 23.04
N CYS A 285 -39.98 -19.48 22.65
CA CYS A 285 -38.81 -20.01 21.93
C CYS A 285 -38.51 -19.25 20.63
N TRP A 286 -39.53 -18.66 19.97
CA TRP A 286 -39.34 -17.85 18.76
C TRP A 286 -38.56 -16.55 19.01
N LEU A 287 -38.38 -16.11 20.27
CA LEU A 287 -37.51 -15.00 20.64
C LEU A 287 -36.04 -15.27 20.29
N ILE A 288 -35.66 -16.53 20.07
CA ILE A 288 -34.30 -16.86 19.64
C ILE A 288 -33.89 -16.15 18.34
N LEU A 289 -34.83 -15.92 17.40
CA LEU A 289 -34.52 -15.29 16.11
C LEU A 289 -34.09 -13.82 16.26
N PRO A 290 -34.88 -12.92 16.89
CA PRO A 290 -34.45 -11.54 17.07
C PRO A 290 -33.24 -11.43 18.01
N PHE A 291 -33.12 -12.27 19.06
CA PHE A 291 -31.91 -12.29 19.89
C PHE A 291 -30.67 -12.77 19.13
N PHE A 292 -30.81 -13.75 18.23
CA PHE A 292 -29.72 -14.23 17.39
C PHE A 292 -29.15 -13.09 16.56
N VAL A 293 -30.02 -12.37 15.82
CA VAL A 293 -29.59 -11.25 14.96
C VAL A 293 -28.93 -10.16 15.80
N ALA A 294 -29.58 -9.75 16.89
CA ALA A 294 -29.08 -8.70 17.78
C ALA A 294 -27.69 -9.02 18.34
N ILE A 295 -27.55 -10.18 19.00
CA ILE A 295 -26.33 -10.57 19.70
C ILE A 295 -25.21 -10.85 18.69
N TYR A 296 -25.53 -11.47 17.54
CA TYR A 296 -24.55 -11.72 16.49
C TYR A 296 -23.93 -10.40 16.02
N LEU A 297 -24.77 -9.43 15.64
CA LEU A 297 -24.29 -8.16 15.10
C LEU A 297 -23.49 -7.35 16.14
N ILE A 298 -23.95 -7.29 17.39
CA ILE A 298 -23.23 -6.60 18.47
C ILE A 298 -21.87 -7.25 18.74
N ILE A 299 -21.81 -8.59 18.79
CA ILE A 299 -20.55 -9.31 18.99
C ILE A 299 -19.61 -9.11 17.79
N THR A 300 -20.12 -9.15 16.55
CA THR A 300 -19.27 -8.88 15.37
C THR A 300 -18.67 -7.49 15.37
N HIS A 301 -19.42 -6.48 15.84
CA HIS A 301 -18.91 -5.13 16.07
C HIS A 301 -17.84 -5.10 17.17
N GLN A 302 -18.12 -5.67 18.35
CA GLN A 302 -17.23 -5.60 19.51
C GLN A 302 -15.85 -6.24 19.25
N TYR A 303 -15.79 -7.28 18.42
CA TYR A 303 -14.55 -7.98 18.08
C TYR A 303 -13.93 -7.56 16.75
N MET A 304 -14.53 -6.60 16.04
CA MET A 304 -14.12 -6.15 14.70
C MET A 304 -14.00 -7.30 13.69
N LEU A 305 -14.82 -8.35 13.89
CA LEU A 305 -14.68 -9.63 13.22
C LEU A 305 -16.07 -10.23 12.96
N ASP A 306 -16.36 -10.53 11.71
CA ASP A 306 -17.44 -11.42 11.33
C ASP A 306 -16.94 -12.89 11.32
N PRO A 307 -17.40 -13.74 12.25
CA PRO A 307 -16.92 -15.11 12.35
C PRO A 307 -17.22 -15.96 11.12
N LEU A 308 -18.39 -15.78 10.48
CA LEU A 308 -18.80 -16.59 9.34
C LEU A 308 -17.95 -16.26 8.11
N ILE A 309 -17.76 -14.97 7.85
CA ILE A 309 -16.95 -14.49 6.72
C ILE A 309 -15.47 -14.84 6.93
N ALA A 310 -14.97 -14.70 8.17
CA ALA A 310 -13.59 -15.07 8.51
C ALA A 310 -13.33 -16.57 8.32
N LEU A 311 -14.27 -17.44 8.73
CA LEU A 311 -14.17 -18.89 8.51
C LEU A 311 -14.26 -19.27 7.04
N ALA A 312 -15.03 -18.53 6.23
CA ALA A 312 -15.04 -18.68 4.79
C ALA A 312 -13.73 -18.23 4.12
N GLY A 313 -12.82 -17.56 4.86
CA GLY A 313 -11.52 -17.12 4.36
C GLY A 313 -11.57 -15.80 3.59
N TYR A 314 -12.57 -14.96 3.87
CA TYR A 314 -12.74 -13.65 3.24
C TYR A 314 -12.55 -12.50 4.23
N SER A 315 -12.13 -11.35 3.70
CA SER A 315 -12.05 -10.07 4.40
C SER A 315 -12.68 -8.98 3.56
N GLU A 316 -13.42 -8.10 4.21
CA GLU A 316 -14.06 -6.96 3.58
C GLU A 316 -13.02 -5.87 3.24
N TYR A 317 -13.03 -5.39 2.00
CA TYR A 317 -12.13 -4.34 1.49
C TYR A 317 -12.80 -2.98 1.55
N THR A 318 -13.96 -2.86 0.90
CA THR A 318 -14.90 -1.75 0.99
C THR A 318 -16.26 -2.31 1.41
N LEU A 319 -17.22 -1.45 1.74
CA LEU A 319 -18.54 -1.88 2.21
C LEU A 319 -19.20 -2.87 1.23
N PHE A 320 -19.42 -4.11 1.68
CA PHE A 320 -19.93 -5.26 0.92
C PHE A 320 -19.05 -5.80 -0.21
N ASP A 321 -17.79 -5.37 -0.31
CA ASP A 321 -16.81 -5.95 -1.23
C ASP A 321 -15.82 -6.85 -0.49
N PHE A 322 -15.77 -8.12 -0.86
CA PHE A 322 -15.02 -9.14 -0.13
C PHE A 322 -13.88 -9.70 -0.97
N ASN A 323 -12.70 -9.75 -0.36
CA ASN A 323 -11.52 -10.33 -0.98
C ASN A 323 -11.03 -11.53 -0.19
N LYS A 324 -10.41 -12.47 -0.90
CA LYS A 324 -9.86 -13.69 -0.30
C LYS A 324 -8.60 -13.37 0.51
N ILE A 325 -8.53 -13.87 1.73
CA ILE A 325 -7.34 -13.79 2.57
C ILE A 325 -6.29 -14.75 1.98
N ARG A 326 -5.22 -14.18 1.41
CA ARG A 326 -4.10 -14.96 0.83
C ARG A 326 -3.01 -15.21 1.86
N GLU A 327 -2.80 -14.25 2.76
CA GLU A 327 -1.81 -14.34 3.82
C GLU A 327 -2.17 -15.44 4.83
N LYS A 328 -1.33 -16.48 4.93
CA LYS A 328 -1.62 -17.68 5.74
C LYS A 328 -1.57 -17.40 7.23
N PHE A 329 -0.66 -16.53 7.65
CA PHE A 329 -0.56 -16.14 9.06
C PHE A 329 -1.83 -15.42 9.54
N VAL A 330 -2.33 -14.49 8.73
CA VAL A 330 -3.59 -13.77 8.99
C VAL A 330 -4.77 -14.73 8.96
N GLN A 331 -4.84 -15.62 7.96
CA GLN A 331 -5.91 -16.63 7.85
C GLN A 331 -6.01 -17.49 9.14
N LYS A 332 -4.88 -18.00 9.63
CA LYS A 332 -4.83 -18.82 10.86
C LYS A 332 -5.25 -18.02 12.09
N THR A 333 -4.79 -16.78 12.21
CA THR A 333 -5.10 -15.88 13.33
C THR A 333 -6.59 -15.54 13.36
N LEU A 334 -7.15 -15.13 12.22
CA LEU A 334 -8.57 -14.80 12.08
C LEU A 334 -9.47 -16.03 12.32
N THR A 335 -9.09 -17.21 11.82
CA THR A 335 -9.84 -18.46 12.04
C THR A 335 -9.93 -18.79 13.54
N ARG A 336 -8.81 -18.72 14.27
CA ARG A 336 -8.80 -18.99 15.72
C ARG A 336 -9.68 -18.01 16.50
N ARG A 337 -9.61 -16.72 16.15
CA ARG A 337 -10.45 -15.69 16.75
C ARG A 337 -11.93 -15.89 16.40
N ALA A 338 -12.25 -16.23 15.15
CA ALA A 338 -13.61 -16.47 14.68
C ALA A 338 -14.28 -17.60 15.47
N ILE A 339 -13.56 -18.72 15.69
CA ILE A 339 -14.06 -19.83 16.53
C ILE A 339 -14.34 -19.35 17.95
N THR A 340 -13.40 -18.60 18.54
CA THR A 340 -13.55 -18.08 19.91
C THR A 340 -14.77 -17.15 20.03
N VAL A 341 -14.95 -16.26 19.07
CA VAL A 341 -16.08 -15.32 19.00
C VAL A 341 -17.40 -16.07 18.76
N LEU A 342 -17.41 -17.11 17.93
CA LEU A 342 -18.60 -17.93 17.68
C LEU A 342 -19.02 -18.71 18.94
N VAL A 343 -18.07 -19.28 19.67
CA VAL A 343 -18.35 -19.95 20.96
C VAL A 343 -18.94 -18.95 21.96
N LEU A 344 -18.34 -17.77 22.09
CA LEU A 344 -18.87 -16.71 22.96
C LEU A 344 -20.29 -16.29 22.53
N PHE A 345 -20.53 -16.13 21.23
CA PHE A 345 -21.84 -15.82 20.68
C PHE A 345 -22.90 -16.85 21.08
N VAL A 346 -22.62 -18.13 20.91
CA VAL A 346 -23.54 -19.21 21.30
C VAL A 346 -23.82 -19.17 22.80
N ILE A 347 -22.80 -19.02 23.64
CA ILE A 347 -22.95 -18.94 25.10
C ILE A 347 -23.86 -17.77 25.50
N VAL A 348 -23.60 -16.58 24.98
CA VAL A 348 -24.38 -15.36 25.29
C VAL A 348 -25.82 -15.50 24.79
N LEU A 349 -26.01 -15.99 23.56
CA LEU A 349 -27.33 -16.22 22.99
C LEU A 349 -28.14 -17.22 23.82
N THR A 350 -27.55 -18.36 24.19
CA THR A 350 -28.21 -19.36 25.01
C THR A 350 -28.56 -18.80 26.39
N ALA A 351 -27.64 -18.09 27.05
CA ALA A 351 -27.90 -17.49 28.36
C ALA A 351 -29.07 -16.50 28.33
N VAL A 352 -29.09 -15.59 27.35
CA VAL A 352 -30.18 -14.60 27.17
C VAL A 352 -31.50 -15.29 26.85
N CYS A 353 -31.50 -16.29 25.96
CA CYS A 353 -32.72 -17.04 25.62
C CYS A 353 -33.27 -17.80 26.83
N CYS A 354 -32.40 -18.48 27.61
CA CYS A 354 -32.82 -19.18 28.82
C CYS A 354 -33.46 -18.23 29.83
N LEU A 355 -32.91 -17.03 30.01
CA LEU A 355 -33.48 -16.01 30.88
C LEU A 355 -34.93 -15.69 30.48
N PHE A 356 -35.18 -15.29 29.22
CA PHE A 356 -36.52 -14.86 28.80
C PHE A 356 -37.53 -16.00 28.58
N ILE A 357 -37.08 -17.21 28.25
CA ILE A 357 -37.97 -18.36 28.02
C ILE A 357 -38.44 -18.98 29.35
N PHE A 358 -37.56 -19.08 30.35
CA PHE A 358 -37.87 -19.78 31.61
C PHE A 358 -38.46 -18.89 32.70
N VAL A 359 -38.37 -17.56 32.58
CA VAL A 359 -39.02 -16.64 33.52
C VAL A 359 -40.54 -16.90 33.57
N PRO A 360 -41.13 -17.06 34.77
CA PRO A 360 -42.57 -17.27 34.90
C PRO A 360 -43.34 -16.08 34.32
N GLY A 361 -44.39 -16.38 33.55
CA GLY A 361 -45.29 -15.33 33.06
C GLY A 361 -46.08 -14.72 34.20
N LYS A 362 -46.41 -13.44 34.06
CA LYS A 362 -47.34 -12.76 34.95
C LYS A 362 -48.24 -11.90 34.09
N ARG A 363 -49.53 -12.24 34.07
CA ARG A 363 -50.54 -11.41 33.41
C ARG A 363 -50.71 -10.12 34.20
N LEU A 364 -50.31 -9.00 33.61
CA LEU A 364 -50.51 -7.66 34.16
C LEU A 364 -51.97 -7.22 34.07
#